data_AF-A0A945Y7D9-F1
#
_entry.id   AF-A0A945Y7D9-F1
#
_cell.length_a   1.000
_cell.length_b   1.000
_cell.length_c   1.000
_cell.angle_alpha   90.00
_cell.angle_beta   90.00
_cell.angle_gamma   90.00
#
_symmetry.space_group_name_H-M   'P 1'
#
loop_
_entity.id
_entity.type
_entity.pdbx_description
1 polymer ?
#
loop_
_entity_poly.entity_id
_entity_poly.type
_entity_poly.pdbx_seq_one_letter_code
_entity_poly.pdbx_strand_id
1 'polypeptide(L)'
;MDVFKNLSIGKKIGGGFLITLIIMATIVALTMGKVSDTKAVTDRVAKLRTPTALTTGDMMNGINHSLAALRGFMILGKDKFKKERSIAWGEEIEPAMKYMDKVSVNWTDPKNVESVKIIKSKLVEFKQFQKEIEDISSSGENLPAT
;
A
#
# COMPACT_ATOMS: atom_id res chain seq x y z
N MET A 1 -57.78 -2.92 -19.65
CA MET A 1 -57.13 -4.24 -19.48
C MET A 1 -57.85 -5.25 -20.39
N ASP A 2 -57.66 -5.18 -21.72
CA ASP A 2 -58.29 -6.13 -22.67
C ASP A 2 -57.26 -6.80 -23.61
N VAL A 3 -55.97 -6.53 -23.43
CA VAL A 3 -54.88 -7.03 -24.31
C VAL A 3 -54.76 -8.56 -24.30
N PHE A 4 -55.23 -9.22 -23.23
CA PHE A 4 -55.11 -10.68 -23.06
C PHE A 4 -56.36 -11.47 -23.43
N LYS A 5 -57.51 -10.84 -23.75
CA LYS A 5 -58.76 -11.58 -23.98
C LYS A 5 -58.77 -12.35 -25.32
N ASN A 6 -58.13 -11.82 -26.36
CA ASN A 6 -58.15 -12.37 -27.73
C ASN A 6 -56.91 -13.21 -28.12
N LEU A 7 -56.04 -13.55 -27.17
CA LEU A 7 -54.83 -14.35 -27.43
C LEU A 7 -55.11 -15.85 -27.21
N SER A 8 -54.67 -16.70 -28.15
CA SER A 8 -54.74 -18.15 -28.00
C SER A 8 -53.97 -18.60 -26.75
N ILE A 9 -54.40 -19.70 -26.14
CA ILE A 9 -53.83 -20.25 -24.89
C ILE A 9 -52.30 -20.41 -25.00
N GLY A 10 -51.80 -20.86 -26.15
CA GLY A 10 -50.36 -20.98 -26.41
C GLY A 10 -49.59 -19.64 -26.34
N LYS A 11 -50.18 -18.54 -26.83
CA LYS A 11 -49.55 -17.20 -26.73
C LYS A 11 -49.57 -16.65 -25.30
N LYS A 12 -50.57 -17.01 -24.50
CA LYS A 12 -50.64 -16.64 -23.07
C LYS A 12 -49.56 -17.34 -22.26
N ILE A 13 -49.39 -18.63 -22.47
CA ILE A 13 -48.34 -19.43 -21.81
C ILE A 13 -46.95 -18.97 -22.30
N GLY A 14 -46.76 -18.82 -23.61
CA GLY A 14 -45.51 -18.33 -24.19
C GLY A 14 -45.13 -16.92 -23.73
N GLY A 15 -46.09 -16.04 -23.52
CA GLY A 15 -45.86 -14.70 -22.96
C GLY A 15 -45.32 -14.73 -21.54
N GLY A 16 -45.84 -15.61 -20.68
CA GLY A 16 -45.31 -15.82 -19.33
C GLY A 16 -43.86 -16.32 -19.35
N PHE A 17 -43.57 -17.32 -20.17
CA PHE A 17 -42.20 -17.81 -20.35
C PHE A 17 -41.26 -16.73 -20.90
N LEU A 18 -41.70 -15.93 -21.87
CA LEU A 18 -40.90 -14.83 -22.41
C LEU A 18 -40.58 -13.77 -21.35
N ILE A 19 -41.54 -13.42 -20.50
CA ILE A 19 -41.32 -12.48 -19.38
C ILE A 19 -40.28 -13.06 -18.41
N THR A 20 -40.39 -14.33 -18.03
CA THR A 20 -39.40 -14.95 -17.13
C THR A 20 -37.99 -14.98 -17.74
N LEU A 21 -37.87 -15.24 -19.05
CA LEU A 21 -36.59 -15.19 -19.76
C LEU A 21 -36.00 -13.77 -19.78
N ILE A 22 -36.81 -12.74 -20.03
CA ILE A 22 -36.36 -11.35 -20.01
C ILE A 22 -35.88 -10.94 -18.62
N ILE A 23 -36.63 -11.31 -17.57
CA ILE A 23 -36.24 -11.05 -16.17
C ILE A 23 -34.92 -11.74 -15.87
N MET A 24 -34.77 -13.02 -16.24
CA MET A 24 -33.53 -13.76 -16.01
C MET A 24 -32.34 -13.15 -16.76
N ALA A 25 -32.50 -12.81 -18.04
CA ALA A 25 -31.47 -12.16 -18.83
C ALA A 25 -31.05 -10.81 -18.24
N THR A 26 -32.01 -10.02 -17.76
CA THR A 26 -31.75 -8.73 -17.10
C THR A 26 -30.96 -8.91 -15.82
N ILE A 27 -31.34 -9.87 -14.97
CA ILE A 27 -30.61 -10.18 -13.72
C ILE A 27 -29.17 -10.58 -14.04
N VAL A 28 -28.97 -11.49 -15.00
CA VAL A 28 -27.62 -11.92 -15.41
C VAL A 28 -26.77 -10.73 -15.89
N ALA A 29 -27.33 -9.86 -16.73
CA ALA A 29 -26.62 -8.67 -17.21
C ALA A 29 -26.21 -7.73 -16.06
N LEU A 30 -27.12 -7.48 -15.12
CA LEU A 30 -26.83 -6.65 -13.93
C LEU A 30 -25.76 -7.31 -13.03
N THR A 31 -25.85 -8.62 -12.81
CA THR A 31 -24.88 -9.38 -12.02
C THR A 31 -23.49 -9.31 -12.65
N MET A 32 -23.38 -9.48 -13.98
CA MET A 32 -22.10 -9.37 -14.69
C MET A 32 -21.46 -7.98 -14.51
N GLY A 33 -22.25 -6.91 -14.57
CA GLY A 33 -21.77 -5.55 -14.29
C GLY A 33 -21.21 -5.42 -12.87
N LYS A 34 -21.95 -5.88 -11.87
CA LYS A 34 -21.50 -5.86 -10.46
C LYS A 34 -20.26 -6.70 -10.21
N VAL A 35 -20.16 -7.88 -10.84
CA VAL A 35 -18.98 -8.74 -10.75
C VAL A 35 -17.74 -8.04 -11.31
N SER A 36 -17.88 -7.27 -12.39
CA SER A 36 -16.78 -6.49 -12.96
C SER A 36 -16.30 -5.39 -12.00
N ASP A 37 -17.22 -4.64 -11.39
CA ASP A 37 -16.89 -3.62 -10.39
C ASP A 37 -16.17 -4.23 -9.18
N THR A 38 -16.69 -5.35 -8.67
CA THR A 38 -16.05 -6.09 -7.56
C THR A 38 -14.66 -6.55 -7.94
N LYS A 39 -14.46 -7.08 -9.16
CA LYS A 39 -13.14 -7.50 -9.63
C LYS A 39 -12.14 -6.33 -9.64
N ALA A 40 -12.55 -5.15 -10.12
CA ALA A 40 -11.67 -3.98 -10.13
C ALA A 40 -11.26 -3.53 -8.72
N VAL A 41 -12.17 -3.59 -7.75
CA VAL A 41 -11.87 -3.28 -6.34
C VAL A 41 -10.94 -4.32 -5.74
N THR A 42 -11.23 -5.61 -5.93
CA THR A 42 -10.38 -6.70 -5.43
C THR A 42 -8.98 -6.62 -6.03
N ASP A 43 -8.86 -6.37 -7.33
CA ASP A 43 -7.58 -6.18 -8.00
C ASP A 43 -6.80 -5.00 -7.40
N ARG A 44 -7.46 -3.86 -7.14
CA ARG A 44 -6.81 -2.71 -6.49
C ARG A 44 -6.35 -3.03 -5.07
N VAL A 45 -7.15 -3.77 -4.30
CA VAL A 45 -6.75 -4.18 -2.94
C VAL A 45 -5.53 -5.09 -3.01
N ALA A 46 -5.60 -6.16 -3.80
CA ALA A 46 -4.56 -7.18 -3.86
C ALA A 46 -3.26 -6.69 -4.51
N LYS A 47 -3.33 -5.87 -5.56
CA LYS A 47 -2.16 -5.47 -6.36
C LYS A 47 -1.58 -4.12 -5.98
N LEU A 48 -2.31 -3.29 -5.24
CA LEU A 48 -1.84 -1.96 -4.84
C LEU A 48 -1.87 -1.76 -3.33
N ARG A 49 -3.04 -1.92 -2.68
CA ARG A 49 -3.19 -1.56 -1.25
C ARG A 49 -2.44 -2.51 -0.32
N THR A 50 -2.56 -3.83 -0.52
CA THR A 50 -1.89 -4.82 0.31
C THR A 50 -0.36 -4.70 0.20
N PRO A 51 0.24 -4.67 -1.00
CA PRO A 51 1.68 -4.48 -1.12
C PRO A 51 2.15 -3.15 -0.53
N THR A 52 1.41 -2.05 -0.71
CA THR A 52 1.74 -0.74 -0.11
C THR A 52 1.83 -0.82 1.42
N ALA A 53 0.86 -1.49 2.06
CA ALA A 53 0.86 -1.68 3.50
C ALA A 53 2.03 -2.56 3.97
N LEU A 54 2.30 -3.67 3.27
CA LEU A 54 3.44 -4.55 3.57
C LEU A 54 4.77 -3.80 3.45
N THR A 55 4.99 -3.09 2.34
CA THR A 55 6.22 -2.31 2.14
C THR A 55 6.40 -1.19 3.16
N THR A 56 5.31 -0.59 3.65
CA THR A 56 5.38 0.38 4.76
C THR A 56 5.81 -0.31 6.06
N GLY A 57 5.37 -1.53 6.30
CA GLY A 57 5.84 -2.37 7.41
C GLY A 57 7.33 -2.71 7.30
N ASP A 58 7.78 -3.13 6.10
CA ASP A 58 9.20 -3.42 5.84
C ASP A 58 10.08 -2.18 6.06
N MET A 59 9.62 -1.01 5.61
CA MET A 59 10.30 0.26 5.87
C MET A 59 10.40 0.57 7.36
N MET A 60 9.33 0.36 8.13
CA MET A 60 9.34 0.55 9.58
C MET A 60 10.32 -0.40 10.27
N ASN A 61 10.39 -1.66 9.82
CA ASN A 61 11.38 -2.62 10.30
C ASN A 61 12.81 -2.12 10.01
N GLY A 62 13.08 -1.64 8.80
CA GLY A 62 14.37 -1.03 8.43
C GLY A 62 14.74 0.18 9.28
N ILE A 63 13.78 1.06 9.56
CA ILE A 63 14.00 2.20 10.46
C ILE A 63 14.42 1.70 11.85
N ASN A 64 13.69 0.74 12.42
CA ASN A 64 14.00 0.16 13.73
C ASN A 64 15.36 -0.57 13.73
N HIS A 65 15.67 -1.30 12.67
CA HIS A 65 16.94 -1.98 12.47
C HIS A 65 18.10 -0.96 12.44
N SER A 66 17.99 0.10 11.65
CA SER A 66 19.00 1.16 11.58
C SER A 66 19.21 1.87 12.92
N LEU A 67 18.15 2.07 13.71
CA LEU A 67 18.22 2.65 15.06
C LEU A 67 18.89 1.71 16.06
N ALA A 68 18.55 0.42 16.03
CA ALA A 68 19.18 -0.57 16.88
C ALA A 68 20.68 -0.67 16.59
N ALA A 69 21.06 -0.63 15.31
CA ALA A 69 22.45 -0.58 14.88
C ALA A 69 23.16 0.68 15.41
N LEU A 70 22.57 1.88 15.25
CA LEU A 70 23.16 3.11 15.77
C LEU A 70 23.34 3.08 17.30
N ARG A 71 22.34 2.60 18.05
CA ARG A 71 22.47 2.43 19.50
C ARG A 71 23.59 1.45 19.87
N GLY A 72 23.69 0.33 19.15
CA GLY A 72 24.79 -0.62 19.33
C GLY A 72 26.16 0.01 19.05
N PHE A 73 26.25 0.86 18.03
CA PHE A 73 27.46 1.62 17.73
C PHE A 73 27.82 2.59 18.86
N MET A 74 26.87 3.39 19.34
CA MET A 74 27.12 4.35 20.42
C MET A 74 27.61 3.70 21.72
N ILE A 75 27.15 2.48 22.03
CA ILE A 75 27.54 1.77 23.26
C ILE A 75 28.89 1.06 23.11
N LEU A 76 29.15 0.45 21.95
CA LEU A 76 30.27 -0.49 21.77
C LEU A 76 31.38 0.03 20.84
N GLY A 77 31.13 1.08 20.07
CA GLY A 77 32.07 1.69 19.12
C GLY A 77 32.53 0.79 17.97
N LYS A 78 31.86 -0.35 17.73
CA LYS A 78 32.31 -1.36 16.75
C LYS A 78 31.77 -1.09 15.35
N ASP A 79 32.65 -1.14 14.34
CA ASP A 79 32.28 -0.93 12.92
C ASP A 79 31.24 -1.91 12.38
N LYS A 80 31.06 -3.10 13.00
CA LYS A 80 29.97 -4.02 12.66
C LYS A 80 28.62 -3.30 12.65
N PHE A 81 28.38 -2.40 13.60
CA PHE A 81 27.11 -1.67 13.70
C PHE A 81 26.93 -0.62 12.60
N LYS A 82 28.02 -0.02 12.10
CA LYS A 82 27.97 0.84 10.91
C LYS A 82 27.55 0.05 9.67
N LYS A 83 28.14 -1.14 9.51
CA LYS A 83 27.78 -2.06 8.42
C LYS A 83 26.31 -2.48 8.51
N GLU A 84 25.86 -2.88 9.70
CA GLU A 84 24.46 -3.27 9.93
C GLU A 84 23.48 -2.14 9.62
N ARG A 85 23.82 -0.90 10.01
CA ARG A 85 23.03 0.30 9.67
C ARG A 85 22.99 0.51 8.15
N SER A 86 24.10 0.32 7.45
CA SER A 86 24.15 0.41 5.99
C SER A 86 23.29 -0.66 5.31
N ILE A 87 23.23 -1.87 5.88
CA ILE A 87 22.37 -2.96 5.40
C ILE A 87 20.90 -2.57 5.57
N ALA A 88 20.50 -2.10 6.76
CA ALA A 88 19.13 -1.64 7.00
C ALA A 88 18.69 -0.56 6.00
N TRP A 89 19.58 0.40 5.68
CA TRP A 89 19.30 1.41 4.67
C TRP A 89 19.19 0.83 3.25
N GLY A 90 20.18 0.05 2.83
CA GLY A 90 20.29 -0.43 1.45
C GLY A 90 19.31 -1.55 1.08
N GLU A 91 18.90 -2.36 2.05
CA GLU A 91 18.07 -3.55 1.81
C GLU A 91 16.61 -3.36 2.25
N GLU A 92 16.34 -2.51 3.25
CA GLU A 92 14.99 -2.40 3.83
C GLU A 92 14.38 -1.01 3.55
N ILE A 93 15.07 0.09 3.90
CA ILE A 93 14.48 1.44 3.83
C ILE A 93 14.42 1.99 2.40
N GLU A 94 15.56 2.07 1.70
CA GLU A 94 15.64 2.68 0.37
C GLU A 94 14.84 1.90 -0.69
N PRO A 95 14.88 0.55 -0.73
CA PRO A 95 14.05 -0.22 -1.65
C PRO A 95 12.55 0.00 -1.40
N ALA A 96 12.13 0.01 -0.13
CA ALA A 96 10.74 0.27 0.24
C ALA A 96 10.32 1.68 -0.19
N MET A 97 11.16 2.70 0.04
CA MET A 97 10.87 4.08 -0.37
C MET A 97 10.79 4.20 -1.90
N LYS A 98 11.67 3.53 -2.63
CA LYS A 98 11.65 3.48 -4.10
C LYS A 98 10.38 2.84 -4.64
N TYR A 99 9.89 1.77 -3.99
CA TYR A 99 8.63 1.16 -4.33
C TYR A 99 7.46 2.14 -4.09
N MET A 100 7.42 2.79 -2.93
CA MET A 100 6.39 3.77 -2.57
C MET A 100 6.36 4.96 -3.55
N ASP A 101 7.51 5.49 -3.93
CA ASP A 101 7.63 6.51 -4.98
C ASP A 101 7.02 6.04 -6.30
N LYS A 102 7.32 4.80 -6.73
CA LYS A 102 6.80 4.24 -7.99
C LYS A 102 5.27 4.10 -7.97
N VAL A 103 4.69 3.58 -6.88
CA VAL A 103 3.25 3.29 -6.84
C VAL A 103 2.40 4.52 -6.50
N SER A 104 2.97 5.51 -5.81
CA SER A 104 2.26 6.73 -5.39
C SER A 104 1.79 7.62 -6.55
N VAL A 105 2.42 7.51 -7.72
CA VAL A 105 2.03 8.26 -8.94
C VAL A 105 0.57 8.00 -9.33
N ASN A 106 0.07 6.79 -9.07
CA ASN A 106 -1.28 6.37 -9.44
C ASN A 106 -2.29 6.45 -8.30
N TRP A 107 -1.92 7.09 -7.18
CA TRP A 107 -2.82 7.21 -6.04
C TRP A 107 -3.85 8.32 -6.26
N THR A 108 -5.10 7.99 -5.98
CA THR A 108 -6.22 8.93 -6.13
C THR A 108 -6.48 9.76 -4.88
N ASP A 109 -5.97 9.34 -3.72
CA ASP A 109 -6.13 10.06 -2.47
C ASP A 109 -4.97 11.05 -2.27
N PRO A 110 -5.22 12.37 -2.32
CA PRO A 110 -4.18 13.38 -2.18
C PRO A 110 -3.46 13.30 -0.82
N LYS A 111 -4.14 12.86 0.25
CA LYS A 111 -3.52 12.74 1.58
C LYS A 111 -2.44 11.66 1.62
N ASN A 112 -2.64 10.57 0.87
CA ASN A 112 -1.64 9.50 0.79
C ASN A 112 -0.41 9.99 0.02
N VAL A 113 -0.61 10.73 -1.08
CA VAL A 113 0.50 11.33 -1.85
C VAL A 113 1.29 12.32 -1.00
N GLU A 114 0.60 13.17 -0.23
CA GLU A 114 1.20 14.09 0.74
C GLU A 114 2.05 13.32 1.77
N SER A 115 1.49 12.25 2.35
CA SER A 115 2.15 11.46 3.39
C SER A 115 3.46 10.84 2.89
N VAL A 116 3.48 10.27 1.68
CA VAL A 116 4.71 9.69 1.11
C VAL A 116 5.78 10.75 0.85
N LYS A 117 5.40 11.95 0.41
CA LYS A 117 6.35 13.07 0.27
C LYS A 117 6.95 13.47 1.61
N ILE A 118 6.12 13.56 2.66
CA ILE A 118 6.59 13.88 4.02
C ILE A 118 7.55 12.80 4.50
N ILE A 119 7.18 11.52 4.37
CA ILE A 119 8.03 10.39 4.76
C ILE A 119 9.38 10.46 4.03
N LYS A 120 9.37 10.69 2.72
CA LYS A 120 10.59 10.82 1.92
C LYS A 120 11.50 11.93 2.43
N SER A 121 10.94 13.12 2.69
CA SER A 121 11.70 14.24 3.25
C SER A 121 12.27 13.89 4.63
N LYS A 122 11.46 13.29 5.50
CA LYS A 122 11.87 12.94 6.87
C LYS A 122 12.91 11.83 6.90
N LEU A 123 12.90 10.90 5.96
CA LEU A 123 13.94 9.88 5.84
C LEU A 123 15.29 10.49 5.47
N VAL A 124 15.33 11.55 4.66
CA VAL A 124 16.58 12.26 4.35
C VAL A 124 17.15 12.92 5.60
N GLU A 125 16.32 13.68 6.33
CA GLU A 125 16.69 14.29 7.62
C GLU A 125 17.17 13.21 8.61
N PHE A 126 16.42 12.11 8.71
CA PHE A 126 16.72 11.00 9.60
C PHE A 126 18.09 10.37 9.29
N LYS A 127 18.41 10.12 8.02
CA LYS A 127 19.71 9.57 7.60
C LYS A 127 20.86 10.50 7.97
N GLN A 128 20.64 11.81 7.81
CA GLN A 128 21.61 12.84 8.19
C GLN A 128 21.85 12.84 9.71
N PHE A 129 20.79 12.89 10.52
CA PHE A 129 20.94 12.86 11.99
C PHE A 129 21.65 11.60 12.48
N GLN A 130 21.37 10.44 11.90
CA GLN A 130 22.10 9.21 12.25
C GLN A 130 23.59 9.31 11.95
N LYS A 131 23.97 10.00 10.86
CA LYS A 131 25.38 10.22 10.52
C LYS A 131 26.04 11.20 11.49
N GLU A 132 25.38 12.31 11.80
CA GLU A 132 25.88 13.30 12.77
C GLU A 132 26.11 12.66 14.14
N ILE A 133 25.19 11.81 14.62
CA ILE A 133 25.34 11.07 15.87
C ILE A 133 26.54 10.10 15.80
N GLU A 134 26.71 9.39 14.68
CA GLU A 134 27.85 8.48 14.50
C GLU A 134 29.19 9.24 14.55
N ASP A 135 29.26 10.40 13.90
CA ASP A 135 30.45 11.25 13.85
C ASP A 135 30.80 11.81 15.25
N ILE A 136 29.79 12.28 16.01
CA ILE A 136 29.98 12.80 17.39
C ILE A 136 30.33 11.69 18.38
N SER A 137 29.68 10.52 18.29
CA SER A 137 29.96 9.42 19.22
C SER A 137 31.39 8.88 19.11
N SER A 138 32.05 9.11 17.97
CA SER A 138 33.45 8.78 17.73
C SER A 138 34.42 9.92 18.11
N SER A 139 33.90 11.10 18.47
CA SER A 139 34.69 12.27 18.88
C SER A 139 34.76 12.42 20.41
N GLY A 140 35.75 13.16 20.91
CA GLY A 140 35.89 13.45 22.34
C GLY A 140 34.79 14.37 22.92
N GLU A 141 33.86 14.85 22.09
CA GLU A 141 32.70 15.65 22.50
C GLU A 141 31.56 14.81 23.10
N ASN A 142 31.70 13.48 23.13
CA ASN A 142 30.75 12.55 23.76
C ASN A 142 30.83 12.54 25.31
N LEU A 143 31.31 13.62 25.93
CA LEU A 143 31.34 13.79 27.38
C LEU A 143 30.17 14.67 27.82
N PRO A 144 29.51 14.37 28.95
CA PRO A 144 28.45 15.24 29.47
C PRO A 144 29.01 16.63 29.72
N ALA A 145 28.18 17.66 29.48
CA ALA A 145 28.52 19.03 29.85
C ALA A 145 28.89 19.07 31.35
N THR A 146 30.14 19.46 31.64
CA THR A 146 30.67 19.62 33.00
C THR A 146 30.07 20.82 33.70
#